data_AF-A0AAW2PGV2-F1
#
_entry.id   AF-A0AAW2PGV2-F1
#
_cell.length_a   1.000
_cell.length_b   1.000
_cell.length_c   1.000
_cell.angle_alpha   90.00
_cell.angle_beta   90.00
_cell.angle_gamma   90.00
#
_symmetry.space_group_name_H-M   'P 1'
#
loop_
_entity.id
_entity.type
_entity.pdbx_description
1 polymer ?
#
loop_
_entity_poly.entity_id
_entity_poly.type
_entity_poly.pdbx_seq_one_letter_code
_entity_poly.pdbx_strand_id
1 'polypeptide(L)'
;MGWIEESVASIKSLKIRQALHQAVSLGMIVASALMIWKTLMCVTGSESPVVVVLSESMEPGFSRGDILFLYLSRDPIRVGEIVVYNIDGRDIPIVHRVIKVHERKDTGEVDILTKGAELYQYL
;
A
#
# COMPACT_ATOMS: atom_id res chain seq x y z
N MET A 1 26.73 43.95 -33.98
CA MET A 1 25.59 43.44 -33.18
C MET A 1 25.73 41.93 -32.87
N GLY A 2 26.94 41.36 -32.74
CA GLY A 2 27.10 39.89 -32.49
C GLY A 2 27.32 39.47 -31.04
N TRP A 3 27.84 40.36 -30.18
CA TRP A 3 28.19 40.02 -28.79
C TRP A 3 26.99 39.72 -27.88
N ILE A 4 25.84 40.34 -28.17
CA ILE A 4 24.61 40.14 -27.37
C ILE A 4 23.99 38.78 -27.71
N GLU A 5 24.01 38.36 -28.98
CA GLU A 5 23.47 37.07 -29.38
C GLU A 5 24.29 35.89 -28.84
N GLU A 6 25.61 35.97 -28.87
CA GLU A 6 26.50 34.95 -28.28
C GLU A 6 26.34 34.86 -26.75
N SER A 7 26.20 36.01 -26.08
CA SER A 7 25.97 36.07 -24.63
C SER A 7 24.62 35.45 -24.26
N VAL A 8 23.56 35.75 -25.02
CA VAL A 8 22.22 35.19 -24.79
C VAL A 8 22.19 33.68 -25.06
N ALA A 9 22.87 33.20 -26.10
CA ALA A 9 22.97 31.77 -26.41
C ALA A 9 23.74 31.00 -25.32
N SER A 10 24.84 31.57 -24.81
CA SER A 10 25.65 30.99 -23.72
C SER A 10 24.88 30.94 -22.39
N ILE A 11 24.14 32.00 -22.06
CA ILE A 11 23.28 32.02 -20.86
C ILE A 11 22.14 31.00 -20.99
N LYS A 12 21.56 30.85 -22.19
CA LYS A 12 20.48 29.88 -22.45
C LYS A 12 20.98 28.44 -22.33
N SER A 13 22.17 28.12 -22.84
CA SER A 13 22.76 26.77 -22.76
C SER A 13 23.14 26.38 -21.34
N LEU A 14 23.67 27.31 -20.54
CA LEU A 14 23.95 27.09 -19.11
C LEU A 14 22.68 26.86 -18.30
N LYS A 15 21.63 27.67 -18.52
CA LYS A 15 20.31 27.47 -17.90
C LYS A 15 19.68 26.14 -18.30
N ILE A 16 19.84 25.71 -19.56
CA ILE A 16 19.36 24.40 -20.04
C ILE A 16 20.08 23.26 -19.32
N ARG A 17 21.42 23.30 -19.24
CA ARG A 17 22.17 22.25 -18.54
C ARG A 17 21.79 22.18 -17.06
N GLN A 18 21.61 23.34 -16.42
CA GLN A 18 21.22 23.43 -15.02
C GLN A 18 19.78 22.94 -14.80
N ALA A 19 18.84 23.29 -15.67
CA ALA A 19 17.47 22.77 -15.64
C ALA A 19 17.43 21.25 -15.84
N LEU A 20 18.28 20.72 -16.71
CA LEU A 20 18.37 19.28 -16.97
C LEU A 20 18.93 18.53 -15.75
N HIS A 21 19.94 19.07 -15.09
CA HIS A 21 20.42 18.53 -13.81
C HIS A 21 19.36 18.58 -12.71
N GLN A 22 18.59 19.68 -12.61
CA GLN A 22 17.48 19.79 -11.66
C GLN A 22 16.37 18.76 -11.96
N ALA A 23 16.02 18.58 -13.24
CA ALA A 23 15.03 17.59 -13.66
C ALA A 23 15.49 16.17 -13.34
N VAL A 24 16.76 15.83 -13.61
CA VAL A 24 17.33 14.52 -13.25
C VAL A 24 17.33 14.33 -11.73
N SER A 25 17.73 15.33 -10.95
CA SER A 25 17.72 15.24 -9.49
C SER A 25 16.31 15.04 -8.94
N LEU A 26 15.33 15.77 -9.47
CA LEU A 26 13.92 15.59 -9.09
C LEU A 26 13.42 14.19 -9.48
N GLY A 27 13.73 13.75 -10.70
CA GLY A 27 13.40 12.42 -11.19
C GLY A 27 13.99 11.31 -10.31
N MET A 28 15.23 11.46 -9.85
CA MET A 28 15.88 10.52 -8.92
C MET A 28 15.16 10.47 -7.57
N ILE A 29 14.74 11.61 -7.02
CA ILE A 29 13.98 11.65 -5.76
C ILE A 29 12.64 10.93 -5.93
N VAL A 30 11.89 11.24 -6.98
CA VAL A 30 10.60 10.59 -7.26
C VAL A 30 10.76 9.09 -7.50
N ALA A 31 11.75 8.69 -8.30
CA ALA A 31 12.06 7.28 -8.55
C ALA A 31 12.42 6.53 -7.27
N SER A 32 13.20 7.16 -6.38
CA SER A 32 13.56 6.56 -5.09
C SER A 32 12.34 6.35 -4.18
N ALA A 33 11.41 7.30 -4.14
CA ALA A 33 10.17 7.17 -3.37
C ALA A 33 9.30 6.04 -3.93
N LEU A 34 9.17 5.94 -5.26
CA LEU A 34 8.43 4.88 -5.93
C LEU A 34 9.07 3.50 -5.73
N MET A 35 10.41 3.43 -5.73
CA MET A 35 11.14 2.20 -5.42
C MET A 35 10.88 1.73 -4.00
N ILE A 36 10.94 2.61 -3.01
CA ILE A 36 10.63 2.25 -1.60
C ILE A 36 9.20 1.69 -1.49
N TRP A 37 8.23 2.36 -2.11
CA TRP A 37 6.85 1.89 -2.15
C TRP A 37 6.71 0.51 -2.82
N LYS A 38 7.36 0.31 -3.96
CA LYS A 38 7.38 -0.99 -4.66
C LYS A 38 8.08 -2.08 -3.87
N THR A 39 9.19 -1.79 -3.22
CA THR A 39 9.88 -2.72 -2.33
C THR A 39 8.99 -3.13 -1.18
N LEU A 40 8.27 -2.20 -0.55
CA LEU A 40 7.32 -2.50 0.52
C LEU A 40 6.23 -3.46 0.04
N MET A 41 5.61 -3.20 -1.13
CA MET A 41 4.63 -4.11 -1.73
C MET A 41 5.20 -5.51 -2.01
N CYS A 42 6.43 -5.60 -2.53
CA CYS A 42 7.06 -6.89 -2.80
C CYS A 42 7.41 -7.68 -1.53
N VAL A 43 7.86 -7.01 -0.47
CA VAL A 43 8.23 -7.65 0.80
C VAL A 43 7.00 -8.13 1.56
N THR A 44 5.95 -7.32 1.60
CA THR A 44 4.71 -7.70 2.30
C THR A 44 3.86 -8.66 1.51
N GLY A 45 4.06 -8.77 0.19
CA GLY A 45 3.21 -9.58 -0.69
C GLY A 45 1.77 -9.06 -0.77
N SER A 46 1.50 -7.84 -0.29
CA SER A 46 0.19 -7.21 -0.32
C SER A 46 0.20 -6.03 -1.28
N GLU A 47 -0.87 -5.88 -2.06
CA GLU A 47 -1.07 -4.73 -2.95
C GLU A 47 -1.19 -3.41 -2.17
N SER A 48 -1.54 -3.49 -0.88
CA SER A 48 -1.65 -2.35 0.01
C SER A 48 -0.91 -2.63 1.33
N PRO A 49 0.41 -2.37 1.41
CA PRO A 49 1.20 -2.64 2.61
C PRO A 49 0.83 -1.74 3.80
N VAL A 50 0.20 -0.59 3.54
CA VAL A 50 -0.15 0.42 4.56
C VAL A 50 -1.58 0.90 4.32
N VAL A 51 -2.46 0.70 5.30
CA VAL A 51 -3.85 1.18 5.27
C VAL A 51 -4.17 1.97 6.54
N VAL A 52 -5.08 2.94 6.43
CA VAL A 52 -5.49 3.77 7.58
C VAL A 52 -6.91 3.38 7.99
N VAL A 53 -7.14 3.26 9.29
CA VAL A 53 -8.47 2.97 9.84
C VAL A 53 -9.37 4.19 9.70
N LEU A 54 -10.40 4.06 8.85
CA LEU A 54 -11.39 5.11 8.62
C LEU A 54 -12.57 5.05 9.60
N SER A 55 -12.81 3.91 10.26
CA SER A 55 -14.00 3.68 11.12
C SER A 55 -13.68 2.93 12.42
N GLU A 56 -14.31 3.36 13.52
CA GLU A 56 -14.17 2.79 14.87
C GLU A 56 -15.01 1.52 15.09
N SER A 57 -15.03 0.59 14.14
CA SER A 57 -15.80 -0.67 14.30
C SER A 57 -15.11 -1.67 15.25
N MET A 58 -13.82 -1.47 15.54
CA MET A 58 -12.96 -2.42 16.27
C MET A 58 -12.54 -1.95 17.67
N GLU A 59 -13.28 -1.04 18.32
CA GLU A 59 -13.02 -0.73 19.72
C GLU A 59 -13.10 -1.98 20.62
N PRO A 60 -12.19 -2.12 21.61
CA PRO A 60 -11.18 -1.16 22.07
C PRO A 60 -9.79 -1.28 21.40
N GLY A 61 -9.65 -2.06 20.33
CA GLY A 61 -8.33 -2.42 19.75
C GLY A 61 -7.79 -1.45 18.68
N PHE A 62 -8.66 -0.68 18.03
CA PHE A 62 -8.29 0.27 16.98
C PHE A 62 -9.11 1.55 17.09
N SER A 63 -8.44 2.69 16.97
CA SER A 63 -9.03 4.03 16.96
C SER A 63 -8.98 4.64 15.56
N ARG A 64 -9.84 5.63 15.31
CA ARG A 64 -9.82 6.36 14.04
C ARG A 64 -8.46 7.04 13.84
N GLY A 65 -7.83 6.77 12.69
CA GLY A 65 -6.52 7.32 12.35
C GLY A 65 -5.34 6.39 12.61
N ASP A 66 -5.57 5.19 13.15
CA ASP A 66 -4.52 4.18 13.28
C ASP A 66 -4.00 3.71 11.92
N ILE A 67 -2.68 3.52 11.84
CA ILE A 67 -1.99 3.02 10.66
C ILE A 67 -1.78 1.52 10.83
N LEU A 68 -2.35 0.74 9.93
CA LEU A 68 -2.19 -0.71 9.86
C LEU A 68 -1.13 -1.04 8.81
N PHE A 69 -0.15 -1.85 9.21
CA PHE A 69 0.80 -2.47 8.30
C PHE A 69 0.31 -3.88 7.95
N LEU A 70 0.08 -4.13 6.67
CA LEU A 70 -0.39 -5.42 6.19
C LEU A 70 0.79 -6.24 5.70
N TYR A 71 0.87 -7.49 6.17
CA TYR A 71 1.84 -8.47 5.74
C TYR A 71 1.10 -9.77 5.39
N LEU A 72 1.24 -10.21 4.14
CA LEU A 72 0.66 -11.46 3.68
C LEU A 72 1.55 -12.62 4.11
N SER A 73 1.21 -13.22 5.25
CA SER A 73 1.84 -14.46 5.70
C SER A 73 1.30 -15.63 4.86
N ARG A 74 2.16 -16.62 4.58
CA ARG A 74 1.75 -17.90 3.96
C ARG A 74 1.19 -18.89 4.97
N ASP A 75 1.25 -18.57 6.25
CA ASP A 75 0.73 -19.40 7.33
C ASP A 75 -0.81 -19.31 7.40
N PRO A 76 -1.48 -20.40 7.81
CA PRO A 76 -2.93 -20.40 7.95
C PRO A 76 -3.37 -19.40 9.02
N ILE A 77 -4.39 -18.60 8.69
CA ILE A 77 -4.97 -17.58 9.57
C ILE A 77 -5.49 -18.24 10.85
N ARG A 78 -5.15 -17.67 12.01
CA ARG A 78 -5.53 -18.17 13.33
C ARG A 78 -6.61 -17.32 13.98
N VAL A 79 -7.36 -17.94 14.89
CA VAL A 79 -8.34 -17.23 15.72
C VAL A 79 -7.64 -16.15 16.55
N GLY A 80 -8.21 -14.94 16.55
CA GLY A 80 -7.67 -13.77 17.26
C GLY A 80 -6.86 -12.82 16.40
N GLU A 81 -6.43 -13.25 15.20
CA GLU A 81 -5.72 -12.41 14.24
C GLU A 81 -6.64 -11.35 13.61
N ILE A 82 -6.04 -10.25 13.17
CA ILE A 82 -6.72 -9.16 12.47
C ILE A 82 -6.39 -9.31 10.99
N VAL A 83 -7.41 -9.57 10.20
CA VAL A 83 -7.29 -9.77 8.76
C VAL A 83 -7.87 -8.56 8.04
N VAL A 84 -7.21 -8.17 6.96
CA VAL A 84 -7.69 -7.13 6.05
C VAL A 84 -7.81 -7.75 4.68
N TYR A 85 -9.00 -7.66 4.11
CA TYR A 85 -9.29 -8.19 2.79
C TYR A 85 -9.99 -7.14 1.94
N ASN A 86 -9.76 -7.23 0.64
CA ASN A 86 -10.46 -6.45 -0.35
C ASN A 86 -11.62 -7.28 -0.91
N ILE A 87 -12.79 -6.67 -1.10
CA ILE A 87 -13.94 -7.33 -1.72
C ILE A 87 -14.06 -6.78 -3.13
N ASP A 88 -14.17 -7.67 -4.13
CA ASP A 88 -14.46 -7.29 -5.50
C ASP A 88 -15.75 -6.46 -5.57
N GLY A 89 -15.60 -5.16 -5.89
CA GLY A 89 -16.70 -4.19 -5.94
C GLY A 89 -16.77 -3.17 -4.80
N ARG A 90 -15.84 -3.20 -3.83
CA ARG A 90 -15.63 -2.10 -2.88
C ARG A 90 -14.18 -1.60 -2.93
N ASP A 91 -13.99 -0.28 -3.05
CA ASP A 91 -12.65 0.32 -3.05
C ASP A 91 -12.02 0.41 -1.65
N ILE A 92 -12.81 0.22 -0.59
CA ILE A 92 -12.36 0.36 0.79
C ILE A 92 -12.14 -1.03 1.39
N PRO A 93 -10.90 -1.39 1.77
CA PRO A 93 -10.60 -2.67 2.38
C PRO A 93 -11.26 -2.76 3.76
N ILE A 94 -11.75 -3.95 4.11
CA ILE A 94 -12.45 -4.19 5.37
C ILE A 94 -11.49 -4.86 6.34
N VAL A 95 -11.36 -4.27 7.53
CA VAL A 95 -10.52 -4.78 8.62
C VAL A 95 -11.43 -5.50 9.59
N HIS A 96 -11.21 -6.79 9.82
CA HIS A 96 -12.00 -7.59 10.74
C HIS A 96 -11.13 -8.47 11.65
N ARG A 97 -11.59 -8.72 12.88
CA ARG A 97 -10.97 -9.69 13.79
C ARG A 97 -11.57 -11.06 13.56
N VAL A 98 -10.70 -12.06 13.39
CA VAL A 98 -11.10 -13.47 13.25
C VAL A 98 -11.59 -13.98 14.59
N ILE A 99 -12.87 -14.36 14.65
CA ILE A 99 -13.49 -14.96 15.84
C ILE A 99 -13.39 -16.48 15.79
N LYS A 100 -13.59 -17.08 14.61
CA LYS A 100 -13.59 -18.53 14.45
C LYS A 100 -13.12 -18.90 13.04
N VAL A 101 -12.26 -19.89 12.96
CA VAL A 101 -11.84 -20.52 11.72
C VAL A 101 -12.48 -21.90 11.69
N HIS A 102 -13.26 -22.21 10.65
CA HIS A 102 -13.77 -23.55 10.39
C HIS A 102 -13.01 -24.13 9.21
N GLU A 103 -12.16 -25.11 9.48
CA GLU A 103 -11.56 -25.95 8.44
C GLU A 103 -12.54 -27.07 8.10
N ARG A 104 -13.09 -27.07 6.87
CA ARG A 104 -13.85 -28.22 6.37
C ARG A 104 -12.88 -29.33 6.01
N LYS A 105 -12.86 -30.37 6.85
CA LYS A 105 -12.02 -31.57 6.68
C LYS A 105 -12.26 -32.35 5.37
N ASP A 106 -13.35 -32.09 4.67
CA ASP A 106 -13.75 -32.81 3.45
C ASP A 106 -13.28 -32.15 2.15
N THR A 107 -13.06 -30.83 2.13
CA THR A 107 -12.70 -30.07 0.91
C THR A 107 -11.40 -29.28 1.04
N GLY A 108 -10.85 -29.12 2.26
CA GLY A 108 -9.68 -28.29 2.51
C GLY A 108 -9.99 -26.79 2.56
N GLU A 109 -11.27 -26.42 2.43
CA GLU A 109 -11.73 -25.03 2.47
C GLU A 109 -11.72 -24.47 3.90
N VAL A 110 -11.28 -23.23 4.04
CA VAL A 110 -11.19 -22.53 5.33
C VAL A 110 -12.24 -21.41 5.36
N ASP A 111 -13.28 -21.61 6.17
CA ASP A 111 -14.32 -20.62 6.41
C ASP A 111 -13.93 -19.75 7.61
N ILE A 112 -13.83 -18.44 7.39
CA ILE A 112 -13.45 -17.49 8.44
C ILE A 112 -14.70 -16.71 8.89
N LEU A 113 -15.03 -16.82 10.18
CA LEU A 113 -16.06 -16.02 10.81
C LEU A 113 -15.43 -14.79 11.48
N THR A 114 -15.86 -13.61 11.05
CA THR A 114 -15.40 -12.32 11.57
C THR A 114 -16.49 -11.61 12.37
N LYS A 115 -16.10 -10.72 13.29
CA LYS A 115 -17.03 -9.90 14.09
C LYS A 115 -17.75 -8.91 13.17
N GLY A 116 -19.03 -9.13 12.86
CA GLY A 116 -19.80 -8.24 11.98
C GLY A 116 -20.81 -8.91 11.05
N ALA A 117 -20.88 -10.26 11.03
CA ALA A 117 -21.84 -11.06 10.27
C ALA A 117 -21.61 -11.19 8.76
N GLU A 118 -20.36 -11.36 8.31
CA GLU A 118 -20.07 -11.85 6.96
C GLU A 118 -19.09 -13.03 7.02
N LEU A 119 -19.54 -14.20 6.52
CA LEU A 119 -18.74 -15.40 6.29
C LEU A 119 -18.04 -15.24 4.94
N TYR A 120 -16.72 -15.36 4.90
CA TYR A 120 -15.96 -15.42 3.65
C TYR A 120 -15.17 -16.72 3.59
N GLN A 121 -15.30 -17.41 2.46
CA GLN A 121 -14.64 -18.66 2.12
C GLN A 121 -13.30 -18.33 1.46
N TYR A 122 -12.19 -18.78 2.05
CA TYR A 122 -10.89 -18.78 1.38
C TYR A 122 -10.69 -20.15 0.72
N LEU A 123 -10.44 -20.14 -0.61
CA LEU A 123 -9.99 -21.29 -1.41
C LEU A 123 -8.47 -21.46 -1.29
#